data_AF-A0A194YK45-F1
#
_entry.id   AF-A0A194YK45-F1
#
_cell.length_a   1.000
_cell.length_b   1.000
_cell.length_c   1.000
_cell.angle_alpha   90.00
_cell.angle_beta   90.00
_cell.angle_gamma   90.00
#
_symmetry.space_group_name_H-M   'P 1'
#
loop_
_entity.id
_entity.type
_entity.pdbx_description
1 polymer ?
#
loop_
_entity_poly.entity_id
_entity_poly.type
_entity_poly.pdbx_seq_one_letter_code
_entity_poly.pdbx_strand_id
1 'polypeptide(L)'
;MLTARGLRRLAAAVCLARRSASAVAALPGAGAARFHDYDDAITECVERRALREGRQVHARMVAAGYRPALYLATRLVIMYARCGALEDARNVLDGMPERNVVSWTAMISGYSQNERPDQAWELFIMMLRAGCEPNEFTLASVLTSCTGSQGIHQVKQVHAFAVKTNFELHMFVGSSLLDMYAKSENIQEARRVFDMLPARDVVSYTAILSGYTQLGLDEEALDLFRLLYNEGMQCNQVTFTALLNALSGLSSMDYGKQVHGLILRRELPFFMALQNSLIDMYSKCGKLLYSRRVFDSMPERSVVSWNAMLMGYGRHGLAHEVVQLFRSMCDEVKPDSVTLLAVLSGYSHGGLVDEGLDMFDHIVKEQSTLLNTEHYGCVIDLLGRSGQLQKALNLIEKMPFQPTRAIWGSLLGACRVHTNVHVGEFVAQKLLDIEPENAGNYVILSNIYAAAGMWKDVFRVRKLMLKKTVIKEPGRSWMILDKVIHTFHSCERFHPRKEDINAKIKEIYVAIKAAGFVPDLSCVLHDVDDEQKERMLLGHSEKLAITFGLMSTPSDLTIQVMKNLRICVDCHNFAKFVSKVYGREISLRDKNRFHLITEGACTCGDYW
;
A
#
# COMPACT_ATOMS: atom_id res chain seq x y z
N MET A 1 45.35 -24.03 -38.18
CA MET A 1 45.10 -23.31 -36.91
C MET A 1 43.67 -22.77 -36.90
N LEU A 2 42.74 -23.49 -36.28
CA LEU A 2 41.39 -22.98 -36.03
C LEU A 2 41.46 -22.00 -34.85
N THR A 3 41.02 -20.76 -35.07
CA THR A 3 41.07 -19.70 -34.04
C THR A 3 40.14 -20.04 -32.87
N ALA A 4 40.46 -19.56 -31.66
CA ALA A 4 39.67 -19.78 -30.44
C ALA A 4 38.17 -19.38 -30.57
N ARG A 5 37.84 -18.48 -31.53
CA ARG A 5 36.46 -18.15 -31.92
C ARG A 5 35.76 -19.27 -32.69
N GLY A 6 36.48 -20.03 -33.52
CA GLY A 6 35.97 -21.18 -34.24
C GLY A 6 35.63 -22.35 -33.31
N LEU A 7 36.46 -22.63 -32.31
CA LEU A 7 36.20 -23.63 -31.28
C LEU A 7 35.00 -23.26 -30.38
N ARG A 8 34.82 -21.98 -30.04
CA ARG A 8 33.63 -21.52 -29.30
C ARG A 8 32.35 -21.59 -30.12
N ARG A 9 32.39 -21.32 -31.42
CA ARG A 9 31.22 -21.47 -32.31
C ARG A 9 30.87 -22.93 -32.56
N LEU A 10 31.85 -23.83 -32.66
CA LEU A 10 31.62 -25.27 -32.72
C LEU A 10 31.08 -25.82 -31.39
N ALA A 11 31.61 -25.38 -30.24
CA ALA A 11 31.08 -25.75 -28.93
C ALA A 11 29.65 -25.22 -28.71
N ALA A 12 29.36 -23.99 -29.14
CA ALA A 12 28.01 -23.42 -29.11
C ALA A 12 27.06 -24.13 -30.08
N ALA A 13 27.50 -24.49 -31.28
CA ALA A 13 26.71 -25.23 -32.27
C ALA A 13 26.44 -26.69 -31.83
N VAL A 14 27.41 -27.34 -31.18
CA VAL A 14 27.22 -28.67 -30.57
C VAL A 14 26.31 -28.59 -29.34
N CYS A 15 26.37 -27.51 -28.56
CA CYS A 15 25.46 -27.25 -27.44
C CYS A 15 24.04 -26.89 -27.92
N LEU A 16 23.89 -26.18 -29.04
CA LEU A 16 22.61 -25.89 -29.70
C LEU A 16 22.03 -27.12 -30.41
N ALA A 17 22.86 -27.97 -31.00
CA ALA A 17 22.41 -29.24 -31.61
C ALA A 17 22.00 -30.28 -30.56
N ARG A 18 22.63 -30.29 -29.37
CA ARG A 18 22.14 -31.04 -28.20
C ARG A 18 20.83 -30.47 -27.63
N ARG A 19 20.49 -29.21 -27.94
CA ARG A 19 19.26 -28.55 -27.46
C ARG A 19 17.99 -28.91 -28.24
N SER A 20 18.10 -29.58 -29.38
CA SER A 20 16.95 -29.95 -30.22
C SER A 20 16.60 -31.44 -30.23
N ALA A 21 17.38 -32.30 -29.58
CA ALA A 21 17.04 -33.71 -29.41
C ALA A 21 16.14 -33.85 -28.16
N SER A 22 15.04 -34.60 -28.28
CA SER A 22 14.21 -34.93 -27.12
C SER A 22 15.02 -35.77 -26.13
N ALA A 23 14.95 -35.45 -24.84
CA ALA A 23 15.61 -36.22 -23.77
C ALA A 23 15.25 -37.74 -23.83
N VAL A 24 14.07 -38.04 -24.38
CA VAL A 24 13.54 -39.40 -24.56
C VAL A 24 14.13 -40.11 -25.79
N ALA A 25 14.55 -39.35 -26.81
CA ALA A 25 15.19 -39.89 -28.01
C ALA A 25 16.66 -40.30 -27.76
N ALA A 26 17.29 -39.77 -26.71
CA ALA A 26 18.65 -40.12 -26.31
C ALA A 26 18.75 -41.39 -25.44
N LEU A 27 17.62 -41.89 -24.90
CA LEU A 27 17.61 -43.09 -24.06
C LEU A 27 17.77 -44.38 -24.90
N PRO A 28 18.65 -45.31 -24.51
CA PRO A 28 18.74 -46.65 -25.11
C PRO A 28 17.40 -47.41 -25.09
N GLY A 29 17.27 -48.43 -25.95
CA GLY A 29 16.08 -49.29 -26.01
C GLY A 29 15.72 -49.92 -24.65
N ALA A 30 14.44 -50.32 -24.49
CA ALA A 30 13.91 -50.83 -23.24
C ALA A 30 14.80 -51.95 -22.64
N GLY A 31 15.32 -51.72 -21.43
CA GLY A 31 16.21 -52.65 -20.71
C GLY A 31 17.72 -52.41 -20.87
N ALA A 32 18.16 -51.53 -21.78
CA ALA A 32 19.59 -51.22 -21.98
C ALA A 32 20.07 -49.93 -21.28
N ALA A 33 19.14 -49.05 -20.89
CA ALA A 33 19.45 -47.77 -20.26
C ALA A 33 19.99 -47.96 -18.84
N ARG A 34 21.11 -47.28 -18.54
CA ARG A 34 21.81 -47.31 -17.24
C ARG A 34 21.55 -46.02 -16.47
N PHE A 35 22.07 -45.96 -15.25
CA PHE A 35 21.94 -44.82 -14.34
C PHE A 35 22.22 -43.47 -15.03
N HIS A 36 23.34 -43.35 -15.76
CA HIS A 36 23.75 -42.11 -16.42
C HIS A 36 22.78 -41.65 -17.50
N ASP A 37 22.20 -42.59 -18.26
CA ASP A 37 21.25 -42.27 -19.32
C ASP A 37 19.97 -41.64 -18.74
N TYR A 38 19.50 -42.17 -17.61
CA TYR A 38 18.34 -41.62 -16.90
C TYR A 38 18.66 -40.29 -16.20
N ASP A 39 19.85 -40.16 -15.58
CA ASP A 39 20.25 -38.93 -14.90
C ASP A 39 20.36 -37.73 -15.87
N ASP A 40 21.00 -37.94 -17.01
CA ASP A 40 21.16 -36.92 -18.05
C ASP A 40 19.78 -36.47 -18.58
N ALA A 41 18.91 -37.44 -18.89
CA ALA A 41 17.56 -37.16 -19.40
C ALA A 41 16.68 -36.42 -18.38
N ILE A 42 16.73 -36.80 -17.10
CA ILE A 42 15.99 -36.11 -16.03
C ILE A 42 16.55 -34.71 -15.79
N THR A 43 17.88 -34.56 -15.80
CA THR A 43 18.54 -33.26 -15.63
C THR A 43 18.13 -32.28 -16.73
N GLU A 44 18.13 -32.73 -17.98
CA GLU A 44 17.65 -31.95 -19.12
C GLU A 44 16.18 -31.54 -18.95
N CYS A 45 15.33 -32.46 -18.49
CA CYS A 45 13.91 -32.16 -18.22
C CYS A 45 13.74 -31.12 -17.10
N VAL A 46 14.57 -31.17 -16.04
CA VAL A 46 14.57 -30.18 -14.95
C VAL A 46 14.95 -28.79 -15.45
N GLU A 47 15.98 -28.69 -16.29
CA GLU A 47 16.46 -27.41 -16.84
C GLU A 47 15.44 -26.78 -17.78
N ARG A 48 14.73 -27.60 -18.57
CA ARG A 48 13.72 -27.15 -19.53
C ARG A 48 12.30 -27.03 -18.97
N ARG A 49 12.06 -27.47 -17.73
CA ARG A 49 10.71 -27.64 -17.15
C ARG A 49 9.80 -28.48 -18.07
N ALA A 50 10.35 -29.54 -18.66
CA ALA A 50 9.69 -30.36 -19.68
C ALA A 50 8.90 -31.53 -19.06
N LEU A 51 7.70 -31.25 -18.54
CA LEU A 51 6.87 -32.23 -17.82
C LEU A 51 6.54 -33.49 -18.65
N ARG A 52 6.19 -33.32 -19.94
CA ARG A 52 5.80 -34.44 -20.80
C ARG A 52 6.95 -35.42 -21.02
N GLU A 53 8.14 -34.90 -21.30
CA GLU A 53 9.34 -35.69 -21.51
C GLU A 53 9.77 -36.36 -20.19
N GLY A 54 9.73 -35.63 -19.08
CA GLY A 54 10.01 -36.19 -17.75
C GLY A 54 9.09 -37.37 -17.39
N ARG A 55 7.78 -37.28 -17.68
CA ARG A 55 6.83 -38.39 -17.50
C ARG A 55 7.16 -39.59 -18.39
N GLN A 56 7.61 -39.37 -19.63
CA GLN A 56 8.00 -40.45 -20.54
C GLN A 56 9.28 -41.16 -20.06
N VAL A 57 10.28 -40.41 -19.60
CA VAL A 57 11.50 -40.96 -19.00
C VAL A 57 11.14 -41.81 -17.77
N HIS A 58 10.34 -41.27 -16.86
CA HIS A 58 9.92 -41.98 -15.65
C HIS A 58 9.09 -43.24 -15.98
N ALA A 59 8.15 -43.16 -16.93
CA ALA A 59 7.38 -44.32 -17.38
C ALA A 59 8.25 -45.43 -17.98
N ARG A 60 9.31 -45.07 -18.73
CA ARG A 60 10.28 -46.05 -19.24
C ARG A 60 11.07 -46.72 -18.13
N MET A 61 11.47 -45.97 -17.09
CA MET A 61 12.12 -46.56 -15.91
C MET A 61 11.21 -47.60 -15.25
N VAL A 62 9.94 -47.27 -15.04
CA VAL A 62 8.94 -48.17 -14.45
C VAL A 62 8.69 -49.40 -15.34
N ALA A 63 8.49 -49.21 -16.64
CA ALA A 63 8.25 -50.30 -17.60
C ALA A 63 9.45 -51.25 -17.72
N ALA A 64 10.68 -50.75 -17.55
CA ALA A 64 11.89 -51.55 -17.52
C ALA A 64 12.12 -52.26 -16.16
N GLY A 65 11.25 -52.07 -15.18
CA GLY A 65 11.43 -52.57 -13.81
C GLY A 65 12.63 -51.95 -13.09
N TYR A 66 13.13 -50.80 -13.57
CA TYR A 66 14.30 -50.14 -13.02
C TYR A 66 13.95 -49.47 -11.69
N ARG A 67 14.56 -49.93 -10.60
CA ARG A 67 14.41 -49.31 -9.28
C ARG A 67 15.44 -48.19 -9.14
N PRO A 68 15.04 -46.90 -9.16
CA PRO A 68 15.98 -45.81 -9.06
C PRO A 68 16.67 -45.82 -7.70
N ALA A 69 17.99 -45.63 -7.69
CA ALA A 69 18.73 -45.32 -6.48
C ALA A 69 18.22 -43.99 -5.88
N LEU A 70 18.45 -43.78 -4.58
CA LEU A 70 18.03 -42.59 -3.81
C LEU A 70 18.27 -41.28 -4.57
N TYR A 71 19.41 -41.15 -5.24
CA TYR A 71 19.76 -39.98 -6.04
C TYR A 71 18.78 -39.73 -7.21
N LEU A 72 18.55 -40.74 -8.06
CA LEU A 72 17.64 -40.61 -9.21
C LEU A 72 16.19 -40.38 -8.77
N ALA A 73 15.76 -41.07 -7.71
CA ALA A 73 14.43 -40.85 -7.14
C ALA A 73 14.27 -39.42 -6.63
N THR A 74 15.29 -38.88 -5.93
CA THR A 74 15.32 -37.48 -5.49
C THR A 74 15.27 -36.50 -6.68
N ARG A 75 15.99 -36.79 -7.77
CA ARG A 75 15.93 -35.97 -8.99
C ARG A 75 14.56 -35.98 -9.66
N LEU A 76 13.87 -37.13 -9.66
CA LEU A 76 12.48 -37.22 -10.15
C LEU A 76 11.54 -36.34 -9.32
N VAL A 77 11.66 -36.34 -7.98
CA VAL A 77 10.90 -35.43 -7.11
C VAL A 77 11.15 -33.97 -7.48
N ILE A 78 12.43 -33.57 -7.64
CA ILE A 78 12.82 -32.20 -8.04
C ILE A 78 12.24 -31.84 -9.42
N MET A 79 12.28 -32.76 -10.38
CA MET A 79 11.78 -32.57 -11.74
C MET A 79 10.27 -32.31 -11.73
N TYR A 80 9.50 -33.16 -11.07
CA TYR A 80 8.05 -33.01 -10.99
C TYR A 80 7.67 -31.75 -10.21
N ALA A 81 8.34 -31.46 -9.08
CA ALA A 81 8.08 -30.27 -8.27
C ALA A 81 8.34 -28.97 -9.06
N ARG A 82 9.47 -28.89 -9.80
CA ARG A 82 9.77 -27.73 -10.66
C ARG A 82 8.84 -27.58 -11.85
N CYS A 83 8.22 -28.66 -12.29
CA CYS A 83 7.18 -28.65 -13.33
C CYS A 83 5.77 -28.35 -12.78
N GLY A 84 5.60 -28.15 -11.47
CA GLY A 84 4.30 -27.93 -10.82
C GLY A 84 3.43 -29.18 -10.68
N ALA A 85 3.93 -30.36 -11.08
CA ALA A 85 3.23 -31.64 -10.97
C ALA A 85 3.42 -32.25 -9.57
N LEU A 86 2.89 -31.58 -8.55
CA LEU A 86 3.14 -31.92 -7.14
C LEU A 86 2.58 -33.29 -6.73
N GLU A 87 1.49 -33.75 -7.33
CA GLU A 87 0.95 -35.08 -7.06
C GLU A 87 1.89 -36.18 -7.54
N ASP A 88 2.45 -36.05 -8.75
CA ASP A 88 3.46 -36.98 -9.27
C ASP A 88 4.73 -36.94 -8.41
N ALA A 89 5.17 -35.74 -8.01
CA ALA A 89 6.32 -35.58 -7.12
C ALA A 89 6.08 -36.27 -5.76
N ARG A 90 4.87 -36.12 -5.20
CA ARG A 90 4.47 -36.74 -3.94
C ARG A 90 4.42 -38.25 -4.05
N ASN A 91 3.85 -38.79 -5.13
CA ASN A 91 3.81 -40.23 -5.38
C ASN A 91 5.21 -40.84 -5.47
N VAL A 92 6.15 -40.16 -6.13
CA VAL A 92 7.56 -40.59 -6.17
C VAL A 92 8.15 -40.57 -4.76
N LEU A 93 7.98 -39.49 -4.01
CA LEU A 93 8.50 -39.37 -2.65
C LEU A 93 7.92 -40.44 -1.72
N ASP A 94 6.62 -40.68 -1.77
CA ASP A 94 5.93 -41.68 -0.93
C ASP A 94 6.35 -43.11 -1.31
N GLY A 95 6.69 -43.36 -2.57
CA GLY A 95 7.23 -44.64 -3.06
C GLY A 95 8.73 -44.88 -2.76
N MET A 96 9.47 -43.88 -2.28
CA MET A 96 10.89 -44.04 -1.93
C MET A 96 11.06 -44.85 -0.63
N PRO A 97 11.88 -45.92 -0.63
CA PRO A 97 12.14 -46.71 0.59
C PRO A 97 12.95 -45.92 1.63
N GLU A 98 13.86 -45.06 1.16
CA GLU A 98 14.64 -44.14 1.98
C GLU A 98 14.50 -42.73 1.40
N ARG A 99 14.43 -41.72 2.27
CA ARG A 99 14.32 -40.31 1.90
C ARG A 99 15.42 -39.53 2.62
N ASN A 100 16.09 -38.64 1.90
CA ASN A 100 17.11 -37.75 2.46
C ASN A 100 16.59 -36.31 2.59
N VAL A 101 17.36 -35.46 3.26
CA VAL A 101 17.05 -34.03 3.45
C VAL A 101 16.70 -33.32 2.14
N VAL A 102 17.37 -33.67 1.03
CA VAL A 102 17.16 -33.04 -0.29
C VAL A 102 15.80 -33.41 -0.86
N SER A 103 15.40 -34.68 -0.79
CA SER A 103 14.09 -35.14 -1.28
C SER A 103 12.91 -34.53 -0.51
N TRP A 104 13.01 -34.45 0.83
CA TRP A 104 12.03 -33.74 1.66
C TRP A 104 11.99 -32.24 1.35
N THR A 105 13.15 -31.58 1.31
CA THR A 105 13.27 -30.13 1.07
C THR A 105 12.72 -29.76 -0.30
N ALA A 106 12.98 -30.56 -1.34
CA ALA A 106 12.46 -30.33 -2.68
C ALA A 106 10.93 -30.34 -2.70
N MET A 107 10.31 -31.27 -1.97
CA MET A 107 8.85 -31.39 -1.90
C MET A 107 8.23 -30.27 -1.06
N ILE A 108 8.82 -29.93 0.08
CA ILE A 108 8.39 -28.81 0.94
C ILE A 108 8.47 -27.49 0.15
N SER A 109 9.60 -27.24 -0.53
CA SER A 109 9.77 -26.07 -1.39
C SER A 109 8.73 -26.04 -2.52
N GLY A 110 8.47 -27.20 -3.13
CA GLY A 110 7.44 -27.35 -4.16
C GLY A 110 6.05 -26.95 -3.68
N TYR A 111 5.61 -27.43 -2.51
CA TYR A 111 4.33 -27.01 -1.94
C TYR A 111 4.31 -25.53 -1.55
N SER A 112 5.38 -25.02 -0.94
CA SER A 112 5.45 -23.60 -0.54
C SER A 112 5.39 -22.66 -1.75
N GLN A 113 6.01 -23.01 -2.88
CA GLN A 113 6.02 -22.18 -4.09
C GLN A 113 4.73 -22.23 -4.91
N ASN A 114 3.85 -23.20 -4.63
CA ASN A 114 2.59 -23.38 -5.35
C ASN A 114 1.37 -23.13 -4.45
N GLU A 115 1.53 -22.26 -3.44
CA GLU A 115 0.44 -21.79 -2.56
C GLU A 115 -0.31 -22.92 -1.83
N ARG A 116 0.41 -23.97 -1.43
CA ARG A 116 -0.15 -25.08 -0.64
C ARG A 116 0.54 -25.19 0.74
N PRO A 117 0.37 -24.18 1.62
CA PRO A 117 1.14 -24.05 2.85
C PRO A 117 0.92 -25.19 3.84
N ASP A 118 -0.31 -25.67 3.98
CA ASP A 118 -0.65 -26.74 4.93
C ASP A 118 0.09 -28.05 4.63
N GLN A 119 0.28 -28.35 3.34
CA GLN A 119 0.97 -29.57 2.90
C GLN A 119 2.48 -29.47 3.06
N ALA A 120 3.05 -28.27 2.89
CA ALA A 120 4.45 -28.00 3.20
C ALA A 120 4.72 -28.18 4.71
N TRP A 121 3.83 -27.66 5.54
CA TRP A 121 3.90 -27.80 7.00
C TRP A 121 3.76 -29.25 7.46
N GLU A 122 2.80 -30.00 6.91
CA GLU A 122 2.61 -31.43 7.22
C GLU A 122 3.85 -32.24 6.84
N LEU A 123 4.43 -32.02 5.65
CA LEU A 123 5.65 -32.69 5.23
C LEU A 123 6.84 -32.37 6.14
N PHE A 124 6.96 -31.13 6.62
CA PHE A 124 8.00 -30.78 7.57
C PHE A 124 7.86 -31.56 8.88
N ILE A 125 6.63 -31.69 9.40
CA ILE A 125 6.37 -32.52 10.59
C ILE A 125 6.69 -33.99 10.32
N MET A 126 6.34 -34.52 9.14
CA MET A 126 6.66 -35.90 8.75
C MET A 126 8.17 -36.13 8.67
N MET A 127 8.92 -35.19 8.09
CA MET A 127 10.38 -35.22 8.01
C MET A 127 11.01 -35.30 9.41
N LEU A 128 10.54 -34.46 10.35
CA LEU A 128 10.98 -34.48 11.74
C LEU A 128 10.65 -35.80 12.44
N ARG A 129 9.43 -36.34 12.25
CA ARG A 129 9.02 -37.64 12.82
C ARG A 129 9.82 -38.81 12.26
N ALA A 130 10.29 -38.71 11.02
CA ALA A 130 11.17 -39.68 10.40
C ALA A 130 12.63 -39.58 10.87
N GLY A 131 12.95 -38.65 11.78
CA GLY A 131 14.31 -38.44 12.29
C GLY A 131 15.26 -37.80 11.27
N CYS A 132 14.74 -37.20 10.20
CA CYS A 132 15.55 -36.51 9.20
C CYS A 132 15.72 -35.05 9.61
N GLU A 133 16.97 -34.64 9.89
CA GLU A 133 17.27 -33.27 10.34
C GLU A 133 17.10 -32.25 9.21
N PRO A 134 16.31 -31.17 9.42
CA PRO A 134 16.19 -30.06 8.48
C PRO A 134 17.51 -29.31 8.31
N ASN A 135 17.77 -28.84 7.10
CA ASN A 135 18.86 -27.91 6.82
C ASN A 135 18.34 -26.48 6.64
N GLU A 136 19.25 -25.54 6.39
CA GLU A 136 18.96 -24.12 6.17
C GLU A 136 17.91 -23.87 5.09
N PHE A 137 17.94 -24.67 4.01
CA PHE A 137 17.01 -24.54 2.89
C PHE A 137 15.64 -25.12 3.25
N THR A 138 15.59 -26.19 4.05
CA THR A 138 14.33 -26.71 4.60
C THR A 138 13.66 -25.63 5.46
N LEU A 139 14.39 -25.07 6.42
CA LEU A 139 13.86 -24.08 7.36
C LEU A 139 13.37 -22.82 6.63
N ALA A 140 14.16 -22.29 5.69
CA ALA A 140 13.75 -21.16 4.85
C ALA A 140 12.45 -21.45 4.06
N SER A 141 12.33 -22.65 3.49
CA SER A 141 11.18 -23.05 2.67
C SER A 141 9.92 -23.32 3.49
N VAL A 142 10.06 -23.81 4.72
CA VAL A 142 8.93 -23.97 5.65
C VAL A 142 8.46 -22.61 6.14
N LEU A 143 9.39 -21.70 6.46
CA LEU A 143 9.04 -20.35 6.88
C LEU A 143 8.18 -19.63 5.85
N THR A 144 8.52 -19.73 4.56
CA THR A 144 7.71 -19.13 3.48
C THR A 144 6.30 -19.72 3.37
N SER A 145 6.07 -20.93 3.91
CA SER A 145 4.74 -21.56 4.00
C SER A 145 3.98 -21.22 5.28
N CYS A 146 4.58 -20.53 6.25
CA CYS A 146 3.95 -20.15 7.51
C CYS A 146 3.06 -18.90 7.34
N THR A 147 2.02 -19.01 6.52
CA THR A 147 1.08 -17.93 6.19
C THR A 147 -0.31 -18.15 6.82
N GLY A 148 -1.13 -17.10 6.94
CA GLY A 148 -2.51 -17.22 7.43
C GLY A 148 -2.65 -17.13 8.96
N SER A 149 -3.82 -17.52 9.48
CA SER A 149 -4.22 -17.28 10.89
C SER A 149 -3.36 -17.99 11.94
N GLN A 150 -2.72 -19.11 11.58
CA GLN A 150 -1.76 -19.85 12.41
C GLN A 150 -0.29 -19.48 12.11
N GLY A 151 -0.05 -18.68 11.07
CA GLY A 151 1.29 -18.44 10.51
C GLY A 151 2.28 -17.93 11.55
N ILE A 152 1.89 -16.96 12.37
CA ILE A 152 2.79 -16.42 13.41
C ILE A 152 3.18 -17.45 14.47
N HIS A 153 2.30 -18.40 14.81
CA HIS A 153 2.62 -19.47 15.74
C HIS A 153 3.62 -20.45 15.13
N GLN A 154 3.43 -20.80 13.85
CA GLN A 154 4.35 -21.64 13.10
C GLN A 154 5.73 -20.97 12.93
N VAL A 155 5.77 -19.68 12.59
CA VAL A 155 7.03 -18.90 12.51
C VAL A 155 7.79 -18.96 13.85
N LYS A 156 7.10 -18.75 14.98
CA LYS A 156 7.73 -18.84 16.31
C LYS A 156 8.23 -20.26 16.63
N GLN A 157 7.51 -21.30 16.23
CA GLN A 157 7.94 -22.69 16.40
C GLN A 157 9.19 -23.00 15.58
N VAL A 158 9.23 -22.59 14.32
CA VAL A 158 10.39 -22.77 13.44
C VAL A 158 11.59 -21.94 13.91
N HIS A 159 11.36 -20.71 14.38
CA HIS A 159 12.41 -19.88 14.97
C HIS A 159 13.02 -20.54 16.22
N ALA A 160 12.18 -21.02 17.14
CA ALA A 160 12.67 -21.75 18.31
C ALA A 160 13.41 -23.04 17.94
N PHE A 161 12.98 -23.73 16.88
CA PHE A 161 13.69 -24.88 16.33
C PHE A 161 15.07 -24.48 15.76
N ALA A 162 15.15 -23.38 15.01
CA ALA A 162 16.38 -22.86 14.44
C ALA A 162 17.40 -22.49 15.53
N VAL A 163 16.94 -21.89 16.64
CA VAL A 163 17.77 -21.65 17.83
C VAL A 163 18.30 -22.95 18.41
N LYS A 164 17.44 -23.95 18.62
CA LYS A 164 17.85 -25.26 19.18
C LYS A 164 18.80 -26.04 18.27
N THR A 165 18.78 -25.79 16.97
CA THR A 165 19.61 -26.48 15.96
C THR A 165 20.77 -25.62 15.45
N ASN A 166 21.11 -24.52 16.14
CA ASN A 166 22.22 -23.61 15.83
C ASN A 166 22.13 -22.91 14.46
N PHE A 167 20.92 -22.73 13.93
CA PHE A 167 20.66 -21.93 12.72
C PHE A 167 20.29 -20.47 13.03
N GLU A 168 20.31 -20.02 14.28
CA GLU A 168 19.90 -18.66 14.70
C GLU A 168 20.72 -17.54 14.03
N LEU A 169 22.02 -17.77 13.79
CA LEU A 169 22.90 -16.81 13.12
C LEU A 169 23.03 -17.06 11.61
N HIS A 170 22.30 -18.04 11.07
CA HIS A 170 22.44 -18.43 9.67
C HIS A 170 21.73 -17.43 8.76
N MET A 171 22.49 -16.75 7.88
CA MET A 171 22.01 -15.66 7.03
C MET A 171 20.72 -15.98 6.26
N PHE A 172 20.63 -17.15 5.63
CA PHE A 172 19.44 -17.53 4.86
C PHE A 172 18.20 -17.76 5.75
N VAL A 173 18.38 -18.36 6.92
CA VAL A 173 17.28 -18.62 7.85
C VAL A 173 16.83 -17.32 8.51
N GLY A 174 17.78 -16.48 8.92
CA GLY A 174 17.52 -15.16 9.49
C GLY A 174 16.81 -14.22 8.51
N SER A 175 17.20 -14.19 7.23
CA SER A 175 16.49 -13.42 6.20
C SER A 175 15.05 -13.90 5.99
N SER A 176 14.80 -15.21 5.97
CA SER A 176 13.44 -15.77 5.90
C SER A 176 12.62 -15.48 7.16
N LEU A 177 13.22 -15.57 8.35
CA LEU A 177 12.56 -15.22 9.61
C LEU A 177 12.16 -13.74 9.64
N LEU A 178 13.05 -12.86 9.19
CA LEU A 178 12.83 -11.43 9.15
C LEU A 178 11.67 -11.08 8.20
N ASP A 179 11.66 -11.62 6.98
CA ASP A 179 10.56 -11.45 6.02
C ASP A 179 9.22 -11.95 6.58
N MET A 180 9.21 -13.12 7.24
CA MET A 180 7.99 -13.69 7.80
C MET A 180 7.48 -12.95 9.03
N TYR A 181 8.34 -12.48 9.93
CA TYR A 181 7.93 -11.64 11.05
C TYR A 181 7.40 -10.28 10.59
N ALA A 182 8.04 -9.66 9.59
CA ALA A 182 7.58 -8.42 8.99
C ALA A 182 6.18 -8.57 8.37
N LYS A 183 5.96 -9.63 7.57
CA LYS A 183 4.66 -9.95 6.95
C LYS A 183 3.56 -10.32 7.96
N SER A 184 3.95 -10.78 9.15
CA SER A 184 3.02 -11.13 10.24
C SER A 184 2.76 -9.96 11.20
N GLU A 185 3.06 -8.73 10.77
CA GLU A 185 2.92 -7.48 11.55
C GLU A 185 3.69 -7.48 12.89
N ASN A 186 4.66 -8.37 13.07
CA ASN A 186 5.46 -8.46 14.29
C ASN A 186 6.86 -7.88 14.08
N ILE A 187 6.88 -6.57 13.80
CA ILE A 187 8.08 -5.84 13.39
C ILE A 187 9.16 -5.80 14.48
N GLN A 188 8.77 -5.91 15.75
CA GLN A 188 9.72 -5.90 16.86
C GLN A 188 10.56 -7.18 16.89
N GLU A 189 9.95 -8.34 16.66
CA GLU A 189 10.70 -9.60 16.52
C GLU A 189 11.52 -9.60 15.22
N ALA A 190 10.98 -9.07 14.11
CA ALA A 190 11.75 -8.89 12.87
C ALA A 190 13.00 -8.04 13.10
N ARG A 191 12.88 -6.96 13.86
CA ARG A 191 14.00 -6.08 14.21
C ARG A 191 15.04 -6.79 15.08
N ARG A 192 14.62 -7.61 16.05
CA ARG A 192 15.56 -8.42 16.86
C ARG A 192 16.33 -9.41 15.99
N VAL A 193 15.65 -10.12 15.08
CA VAL A 193 16.33 -11.03 14.14
C VAL A 193 17.34 -10.27 13.30
N PHE A 194 16.96 -9.11 12.75
CA PHE A 194 17.87 -8.24 11.99
C PHE A 194 19.10 -7.80 12.79
N ASP A 195 18.92 -7.44 14.06
CA ASP A 195 20.01 -7.00 14.92
C ASP A 195 20.98 -8.14 15.26
N MET A 196 20.47 -9.38 15.36
CA MET A 196 21.26 -10.58 15.65
C MET A 196 22.01 -11.15 14.43
N LEU A 197 21.70 -10.72 13.20
CA LEU A 197 22.40 -11.20 12.00
C LEU A 197 23.90 -10.87 12.06
N PRO A 198 24.80 -11.84 11.82
CA PRO A 198 26.24 -11.64 11.91
C PRO A 198 26.79 -10.69 10.84
N ALA A 199 26.14 -10.66 9.68
CA ALA A 199 26.35 -9.69 8.63
C ALA A 199 24.99 -9.23 8.13
N ARG A 200 24.83 -7.94 7.83
CA ARG A 200 23.60 -7.42 7.23
C ARG A 200 23.91 -7.11 5.78
N ASP A 201 23.07 -7.59 4.87
CA ASP A 201 23.21 -7.35 3.45
C ASP A 201 22.02 -6.54 2.93
N VAL A 202 22.06 -6.16 1.66
CA VAL A 202 20.98 -5.36 1.04
C VAL A 202 19.63 -6.08 1.15
N VAL A 203 19.61 -7.42 1.17
CA VAL A 203 18.37 -8.21 1.27
C VAL A 203 17.77 -8.08 2.68
N SER A 204 18.56 -8.28 3.73
CA SER A 204 18.09 -8.17 5.11
C SER A 204 17.59 -6.77 5.42
N TYR A 205 18.31 -5.73 4.98
CA TYR A 205 17.87 -4.34 5.12
C TYR A 205 16.59 -4.03 4.33
N THR A 206 16.49 -4.51 3.09
CA THR A 206 15.32 -4.23 2.24
C THR A 206 14.06 -4.89 2.80
N ALA A 207 14.20 -6.08 3.39
CA ALA A 207 13.07 -6.80 3.99
C ALA A 207 12.51 -6.07 5.22
N ILE A 208 13.37 -5.58 6.13
CA ILE A 208 12.90 -4.85 7.32
C ILE A 208 12.40 -3.44 6.93
N LEU A 209 13.02 -2.80 5.93
CA LEU A 209 12.58 -1.50 5.40
C LEU A 209 11.17 -1.65 4.80
N SER A 210 10.94 -2.69 4.00
CA SER A 210 9.61 -2.99 3.46
C SER A 210 8.59 -3.27 4.57
N GLY A 211 8.99 -3.97 5.63
CA GLY A 211 8.16 -4.21 6.80
C GLY A 211 7.77 -2.93 7.54
N TYR A 212 8.72 -2.02 7.76
CA TYR A 212 8.43 -0.71 8.35
C TYR A 212 7.44 0.10 7.50
N THR A 213 7.67 0.16 6.19
CA THR A 213 6.77 0.88 5.27
C THR A 213 5.36 0.29 5.23
N GLN A 214 5.21 -1.04 5.28
CA GLN A 214 3.89 -1.69 5.31
C GLN A 214 3.08 -1.34 6.57
N LEU A 215 3.77 -1.10 7.69
CA LEU A 215 3.15 -0.71 8.96
C LEU A 215 3.02 0.81 9.14
N GLY A 216 3.42 1.61 8.15
CA GLY A 216 3.42 3.08 8.23
C GLY A 216 4.47 3.67 9.18
N LEU A 217 5.50 2.88 9.54
CA LEU A 217 6.66 3.30 10.33
C LEU A 217 7.69 3.96 9.41
N ASP A 218 7.26 5.02 8.73
CA ASP A 218 8.01 5.58 7.60
C ASP A 218 9.29 6.33 8.02
N GLU A 219 9.34 6.86 9.25
CA GLU A 219 10.55 7.50 9.79
C GLU A 219 11.64 6.46 10.07
N GLU A 220 11.27 5.34 10.70
CA GLU A 220 12.17 4.21 10.95
C GLU A 220 12.70 3.61 9.64
N ALA A 221 11.85 3.53 8.61
CA ALA A 221 12.27 3.10 7.27
C ALA A 221 13.32 4.03 6.66
N LEU A 222 13.14 5.35 6.79
CA LEU A 222 14.08 6.35 6.29
C LEU A 222 15.41 6.32 7.04
N ASP A 223 15.38 6.20 8.37
CA ASP A 223 16.59 6.12 9.19
C ASP A 223 17.38 4.84 8.90
N LEU A 224 16.69 3.72 8.70
CA LEU A 224 17.34 2.49 8.31
C LEU A 224 17.95 2.57 6.90
N PHE A 225 17.29 3.24 5.95
CA PHE A 225 17.88 3.49 4.63
C PHE A 225 19.16 4.33 4.73
N ARG A 226 19.17 5.36 5.58
CA ARG A 226 20.38 6.18 5.81
C ARG A 226 21.52 5.32 6.33
N LEU A 227 21.26 4.39 7.25
CA LEU A 227 22.26 3.44 7.72
C LEU A 227 22.81 2.57 6.59
N LEU A 228 21.92 1.92 5.81
CA LEU A 228 22.31 1.11 4.65
C LEU A 228 23.18 1.91 3.66
N TYR A 229 22.80 3.16 3.40
CA TYR A 229 23.52 4.01 2.45
C TYR A 229 24.89 4.44 2.98
N ASN A 230 24.99 4.77 4.28
CA ASN A 230 26.23 5.14 4.94
C ASN A 230 27.22 3.97 5.05
N GLU A 231 26.73 2.73 5.13
CA GLU A 231 27.53 1.51 5.06
C GLU A 231 28.06 1.23 3.64
N GLY A 232 27.77 2.09 2.66
CA GLY A 232 28.28 1.98 1.30
C GLY A 232 27.64 0.88 0.47
N MET A 233 26.51 0.33 0.91
CA MET A 233 25.84 -0.77 0.24
C MET A 233 25.16 -0.33 -1.07
N GLN A 234 25.18 -1.22 -2.06
CA GLN A 234 24.53 -0.97 -3.34
C GLN A 234 23.03 -1.30 -3.27
N CYS A 235 22.21 -0.27 -3.00
CA CYS A 235 20.76 -0.36 -3.11
C CYS A 235 20.30 -0.85 -4.50
N ASN A 236 19.31 -1.72 -4.52
CA ASN A 236 18.67 -2.20 -5.74
C ASN A 236 17.28 -1.56 -5.93
N GLN A 237 16.56 -1.95 -6.98
CA GLN A 237 15.23 -1.44 -7.26
C GLN A 237 14.24 -1.67 -6.11
N VAL A 238 14.30 -2.81 -5.43
CA VAL A 238 13.36 -3.15 -4.34
C VAL A 238 13.60 -2.21 -3.16
N THR A 239 14.86 -1.94 -2.81
CA THR A 239 15.23 -0.97 -1.77
C THR A 239 14.67 0.42 -2.07
N PHE A 240 14.83 0.91 -3.31
CA PHE A 240 14.32 2.24 -3.70
C PHE A 240 12.80 2.30 -3.74
N THR A 241 12.13 1.22 -4.18
CA THR A 241 10.66 1.13 -4.23
C THR A 241 10.09 1.25 -2.81
N ALA A 242 10.64 0.50 -1.87
CA ALA A 242 10.20 0.55 -0.47
C ALA A 242 10.51 1.92 0.17
N LEU A 243 11.67 2.52 -0.09
CA LEU A 243 11.98 3.87 0.38
C LEU A 243 11.03 4.93 -0.17
N LEU A 244 10.72 4.90 -1.48
CA LEU A 244 9.80 5.85 -2.10
C LEU A 244 8.39 5.74 -1.49
N ASN A 245 7.94 4.52 -1.17
CA ASN A 245 6.68 4.30 -0.47
C ASN A 245 6.70 4.90 0.93
N ALA A 246 7.79 4.77 1.68
CA ALA A 246 7.94 5.43 2.99
C ALA A 246 7.92 6.97 2.86
N LEU A 247 8.65 7.51 1.88
CA LEU A 247 8.67 8.95 1.60
C LEU A 247 7.32 9.50 1.15
N SER A 248 6.53 8.67 0.46
CA SER A 248 5.13 8.94 0.09
C SER A 248 4.25 9.10 1.34
N GLY A 249 4.41 8.21 2.33
CA GLY A 249 3.72 8.27 3.62
C GLY A 249 4.10 9.50 4.44
N LEU A 250 5.41 9.79 4.58
CA LEU A 250 5.91 11.04 5.20
C LEU A 250 5.55 12.30 4.42
N SER A 251 5.20 12.14 3.14
CA SER A 251 4.96 13.25 2.22
C SER A 251 6.15 14.21 2.13
N SER A 252 7.35 13.63 2.17
CA SER A 252 8.60 14.38 2.20
C SER A 252 9.16 14.61 0.79
N MET A 253 8.79 15.75 0.21
CA MET A 253 9.14 16.03 -1.18
C MET A 253 10.65 16.17 -1.42
N ASP A 254 11.38 16.79 -0.49
CA ASP A 254 12.80 17.06 -0.69
C ASP A 254 13.64 15.78 -0.70
N TYR A 255 13.36 14.84 0.20
CA TYR A 255 13.99 13.52 0.16
C TYR A 255 13.55 12.72 -1.06
N GLY A 256 12.26 12.79 -1.45
CA GLY A 256 11.75 12.15 -2.67
C GLY A 256 12.53 12.58 -3.93
N LYS A 257 12.79 13.88 -4.09
CA LYS A 257 13.63 14.41 -5.19
C LYS A 257 15.07 13.91 -5.13
N GLN A 258 15.68 13.88 -3.94
CA GLN A 258 17.05 13.40 -3.77
C GLN A 258 17.17 11.92 -4.17
N VAL A 259 16.22 11.08 -3.73
CA VAL A 259 16.16 9.66 -4.08
C VAL A 259 15.92 9.45 -5.57
N HIS A 260 15.00 10.20 -6.18
CA HIS A 260 14.79 10.14 -7.63
C HIS A 260 16.04 10.53 -8.41
N GLY A 261 16.75 11.59 -7.98
CA GLY A 261 18.05 11.96 -8.56
C GLY A 261 19.13 10.88 -8.40
N LEU A 262 19.14 10.17 -7.27
CA LEU A 262 20.04 9.02 -7.05
C LEU A 262 19.71 7.84 -7.98
N ILE A 263 18.42 7.54 -8.19
CA ILE A 263 17.97 6.51 -9.14
C ILE A 263 18.45 6.84 -10.56
N LEU A 264 18.28 8.08 -11.00
CA LEU A 264 18.71 8.54 -12.33
C LEU A 264 20.24 8.41 -12.52
N ARG A 265 21.03 8.82 -11.52
CA ARG A 265 22.51 8.72 -11.58
C ARG A 265 23.04 7.29 -11.56
N ARG A 266 22.27 6.34 -11.06
CA ARG A 266 22.65 4.92 -11.03
C ARG A 266 22.35 4.18 -12.33
N GLU A 267 21.66 4.83 -13.28
CA GLU A 267 21.32 4.25 -14.59
C GLU A 267 20.64 2.87 -14.45
N LEU A 268 19.78 2.73 -13.44
CA LEU A 268 19.05 1.48 -13.23
C LEU A 268 18.19 1.16 -14.46
N PRO A 269 18.07 -0.13 -14.85
CA PRO A 269 17.12 -0.54 -15.89
C PRO A 269 15.69 -0.04 -15.60
N PHE A 270 14.87 0.02 -16.64
CA PHE A 270 13.45 0.31 -16.45
C PHE A 270 12.80 -0.81 -15.62
N PHE A 271 12.27 -0.44 -14.45
CA PHE A 271 11.50 -1.33 -13.60
C PHE A 271 10.14 -0.70 -13.31
N MET A 272 9.07 -1.35 -13.78
CA MET A 272 7.71 -0.86 -13.66
C MET A 272 7.29 -0.55 -12.22
N ALA A 273 7.63 -1.41 -11.25
CA ALA A 273 7.32 -1.20 -9.84
C ALA A 273 7.99 0.06 -9.26
N LEU A 274 9.22 0.37 -9.69
CA LEU A 274 9.93 1.57 -9.26
C LEU A 274 9.25 2.84 -9.79
N GLN A 275 8.80 2.83 -11.04
CA GLN A 275 8.08 3.94 -11.65
C GLN A 275 6.73 4.17 -10.98
N ASN A 276 6.00 3.10 -10.66
CA ASN A 276 4.73 3.19 -9.93
C ASN A 276 4.92 3.82 -8.55
N SER A 277 6.00 3.48 -7.83
CA SER A 277 6.32 4.13 -6.54
C SER A 277 6.75 5.59 -6.70
N LEU A 278 7.39 5.99 -7.80
CA LEU A 278 7.67 7.41 -8.10
C LEU A 278 6.38 8.20 -8.34
N ILE A 279 5.46 7.65 -9.13
CA ILE A 279 4.12 8.23 -9.38
C ILE A 279 3.39 8.45 -8.05
N ASP A 280 3.28 7.40 -7.23
CA ASP A 280 2.62 7.49 -5.92
C ASP A 280 3.30 8.51 -4.99
N MET A 281 4.64 8.48 -4.88
CA MET A 281 5.40 9.41 -4.04
C MET A 281 5.16 10.87 -4.45
N TYR A 282 5.29 11.20 -5.74
CA TYR A 282 5.06 12.56 -6.21
C TYR A 282 3.60 13.00 -6.02
N SER A 283 2.65 12.10 -6.29
CA SER A 283 1.22 12.34 -6.10
C SER A 283 0.89 12.66 -4.63
N LYS A 284 1.36 11.83 -3.68
CA LYS A 284 1.14 12.02 -2.24
C LYS A 284 1.96 13.17 -1.63
N CYS A 285 3.03 13.61 -2.30
CA CYS A 285 3.76 14.84 -1.95
C CYS A 285 3.16 16.11 -2.57
N GLY A 286 1.99 16.01 -3.24
CA GLY A 286 1.31 17.16 -3.82
C GLY A 286 1.90 17.67 -5.14
N LYS A 287 2.80 16.92 -5.79
CA LYS A 287 3.42 17.29 -7.07
C LYS A 287 2.92 16.41 -8.22
N LEU A 288 1.63 16.51 -8.51
CA LEU A 288 0.95 15.70 -9.52
C LEU A 288 1.54 15.84 -10.93
N LEU A 289 2.06 17.02 -11.29
CA LEU A 289 2.72 17.21 -12.59
C LEU A 289 3.96 16.32 -12.76
N TYR A 290 4.76 16.11 -11.70
CA TYR A 290 5.89 15.18 -11.77
C TYR A 290 5.43 13.74 -11.87
N SER A 291 4.39 13.36 -11.11
CA SER A 291 3.73 12.05 -11.23
C SER A 291 3.29 11.80 -12.67
N ARG A 292 2.63 12.78 -13.31
CA ARG A 292 2.17 12.67 -14.69
C ARG A 292 3.33 12.55 -15.69
N ARG A 293 4.39 13.33 -15.54
CA ARG A 293 5.59 13.22 -16.39
C ARG A 293 6.25 11.85 -16.30
N VAL A 294 6.37 11.29 -15.09
CA VAL A 294 6.88 9.93 -14.92
C VAL A 294 5.99 8.95 -15.67
N PHE A 295 4.67 9.00 -15.46
CA PHE A 295 3.70 8.14 -16.13
C PHE A 295 3.76 8.24 -17.67
N ASP A 296 3.82 9.45 -18.23
CA ASP A 296 3.89 9.66 -19.69
C ASP A 296 5.22 9.17 -20.28
N SER A 297 6.32 9.22 -19.51
CA SER A 297 7.63 8.74 -19.94
C SER A 297 7.80 7.21 -19.92
N MET A 298 6.86 6.48 -19.34
CA MET A 298 6.93 5.01 -19.27
C MET A 298 6.73 4.39 -20.66
N PRO A 299 7.63 3.50 -21.13
CA PRO A 299 7.50 2.80 -22.41
C PRO A 299 6.36 1.77 -22.39
N GLU A 300 6.08 1.19 -21.23
CA GLU A 300 5.01 0.23 -20.99
C GLU A 300 4.33 0.53 -19.65
N ARG A 301 3.03 0.26 -19.54
CA ARG A 301 2.22 0.55 -18.37
C ARG A 301 1.42 -0.69 -17.96
N SER A 302 1.41 -0.99 -16.67
CA SER A 302 0.50 -2.01 -16.11
C SER A 302 -0.76 -1.37 -15.56
N VAL A 303 -1.76 -2.20 -15.24
CA VAL A 303 -2.93 -1.81 -14.42
C VAL A 303 -2.50 -1.01 -13.18
N VAL A 304 -1.42 -1.41 -12.51
CA VAL A 304 -0.91 -0.72 -11.31
C VAL A 304 -0.41 0.70 -11.65
N SER A 305 0.21 0.90 -12.81
CA SER A 305 0.65 2.22 -13.29
C SER A 305 -0.53 3.16 -13.51
N TRP A 306 -1.59 2.67 -14.16
CA TRP A 306 -2.82 3.43 -14.39
C TRP A 306 -3.55 3.74 -13.08
N ASN A 307 -3.67 2.75 -12.18
CA ASN A 307 -4.30 2.89 -10.88
C ASN A 307 -3.60 3.94 -10.00
N ALA A 308 -2.26 3.98 -10.01
CA ALA A 308 -1.48 4.98 -9.28
C ALA A 308 -1.78 6.41 -9.76
N MET A 309 -1.92 6.60 -11.09
CA MET A 309 -2.24 7.91 -11.67
C MET A 309 -3.72 8.31 -11.47
N LEU A 310 -4.66 7.37 -11.60
CA LEU A 310 -6.09 7.57 -11.32
C LEU A 310 -6.30 8.00 -9.86
N MET A 311 -5.66 7.30 -8.92
CA MET A 311 -5.68 7.65 -7.50
C MET A 311 -5.07 9.03 -7.24
N GLY A 312 -4.01 9.39 -7.98
CA GLY A 312 -3.42 10.72 -7.92
C GLY A 312 -4.37 11.82 -8.35
N TYR A 313 -5.02 11.69 -9.51
CA TYR A 313 -6.02 12.66 -9.96
C TYR A 313 -7.20 12.77 -8.98
N GLY A 314 -7.72 11.63 -8.49
CA GLY A 314 -8.82 11.60 -7.52
C GLY A 314 -8.51 12.28 -6.18
N ARG A 315 -7.26 12.21 -5.70
CA ARG A 315 -6.83 12.90 -4.46
C ARG A 315 -6.68 14.41 -4.64
N HIS A 316 -6.45 14.86 -5.86
CA HIS A 316 -6.28 16.28 -6.22
C HIS A 316 -7.57 16.94 -6.71
N GLY A 317 -8.70 16.22 -6.69
CA GLY A 317 -10.01 16.74 -7.09
C GLY A 317 -10.23 16.82 -8.60
N LEU A 318 -9.31 16.25 -9.40
CA LEU A 318 -9.31 16.36 -10.87
C LEU A 318 -10.15 15.25 -11.50
N ALA A 319 -11.46 15.33 -11.32
CA ALA A 319 -12.38 14.24 -11.65
C ALA A 319 -12.58 14.05 -13.16
N HIS A 320 -12.54 15.11 -13.96
CA HIS A 320 -12.60 14.99 -15.41
C HIS A 320 -11.38 14.25 -15.97
N GLU A 321 -10.21 14.49 -15.40
CA GLU A 321 -8.97 13.78 -15.73
C GLU A 321 -9.05 12.31 -15.33
N VAL A 322 -9.72 11.97 -14.22
CA VAL A 322 -10.03 10.57 -13.86
C VAL A 322 -10.88 9.90 -14.94
N VAL A 323 -11.97 10.55 -15.39
CA VAL A 323 -12.84 10.02 -16.46
C VAL A 323 -12.06 9.78 -17.74
N GLN A 324 -11.28 10.78 -18.17
CA GLN A 324 -10.50 10.70 -19.41
C GLN A 324 -9.44 9.60 -19.33
N LEU A 325 -8.68 9.55 -18.23
CA LEU A 325 -7.63 8.56 -18.04
C LEU A 325 -8.19 7.14 -17.95
N PHE A 326 -9.34 6.95 -17.30
CA PHE A 326 -9.99 5.65 -17.22
C PHE A 326 -10.46 5.15 -18.59
N ARG A 327 -11.01 6.03 -19.44
CA ARG A 327 -11.37 5.67 -20.82
C ARG A 327 -10.15 5.23 -21.62
N SER A 328 -9.05 6.00 -21.58
CA SER A 328 -7.81 5.61 -22.25
C SER A 328 -7.23 4.30 -21.72
N MET A 329 -7.34 4.04 -20.41
CA MET A 329 -6.92 2.77 -19.82
C MET A 329 -7.72 1.60 -20.40
N CYS A 330 -9.05 1.72 -20.52
CA CYS A 330 -9.91 0.65 -21.03
C CYS A 330 -9.59 0.24 -22.46
N ASP A 331 -8.98 1.12 -23.26
CA ASP A 331 -8.52 0.83 -24.62
C ASP A 331 -7.25 -0.04 -24.64
N GLU A 332 -6.44 0.00 -23.56
CA GLU A 332 -5.15 -0.69 -23.47
C GLU A 332 -5.17 -1.91 -22.54
N VAL A 333 -5.88 -1.82 -21.41
CA VAL A 333 -5.83 -2.81 -20.32
C VAL A 333 -7.18 -2.96 -19.63
N LYS A 334 -7.54 -4.20 -19.26
CA LYS A 334 -8.77 -4.47 -18.53
C LYS A 334 -8.70 -3.91 -17.09
N PRO A 335 -9.70 -3.14 -16.63
CA PRO A 335 -9.80 -2.69 -15.24
C PRO A 335 -9.90 -3.85 -14.25
N ASP A 336 -9.26 -3.68 -13.09
CA ASP A 336 -9.40 -4.58 -11.94
C ASP A 336 -10.17 -3.92 -10.79
N SER A 337 -10.35 -4.66 -9.69
CA SER A 337 -11.01 -4.16 -8.47
C SER A 337 -10.35 -2.88 -7.93
N VAL A 338 -9.02 -2.76 -8.03
CA VAL A 338 -8.30 -1.55 -7.56
C VAL A 338 -8.54 -0.36 -8.50
N THR A 339 -8.65 -0.60 -9.81
CA THR A 339 -9.02 0.43 -10.80
C THR A 339 -10.40 1.01 -10.49
N LEU A 340 -11.38 0.14 -10.26
CA LEU A 340 -12.76 0.54 -9.98
C LEU A 340 -12.85 1.38 -8.70
N LEU A 341 -12.14 0.98 -7.65
CA LEU A 341 -12.03 1.75 -6.42
C LEU A 341 -11.43 3.15 -6.66
N ALA A 342 -10.35 3.23 -7.44
CA ALA A 342 -9.70 4.51 -7.75
C ALA A 342 -10.63 5.45 -8.52
N VAL A 343 -11.39 4.94 -9.49
CA VAL A 343 -12.32 5.73 -10.29
C VAL A 343 -13.53 6.18 -9.47
N LEU A 344 -14.17 5.28 -8.72
CA LEU A 344 -15.29 5.62 -7.84
C LEU A 344 -14.89 6.64 -6.76
N SER A 345 -13.68 6.51 -6.20
CA SER A 345 -13.14 7.51 -5.29
C SER A 345 -12.94 8.87 -5.97
N GLY A 346 -12.43 8.88 -7.20
CA GLY A 346 -12.29 10.09 -8.01
C GLY A 346 -13.64 10.76 -8.31
N TYR A 347 -14.66 9.98 -8.66
CA TYR A 347 -16.01 10.49 -8.90
C TYR A 347 -16.67 11.02 -7.62
N SER A 348 -16.51 10.31 -6.50
CA SER A 348 -16.92 10.79 -5.17
C SER A 348 -16.28 12.11 -4.80
N HIS A 349 -15.01 12.32 -5.14
CA HIS A 349 -14.31 13.57 -4.86
C HIS A 349 -14.61 14.68 -5.85
N GLY A 350 -15.03 14.35 -7.07
CA GLY A 350 -15.42 15.28 -8.12
C GLY A 350 -16.88 15.69 -8.15
N GLY A 351 -17.74 15.01 -7.39
CA GLY A 351 -19.18 15.21 -7.45
C GLY A 351 -19.83 14.69 -8.73
N LEU A 352 -19.20 13.75 -9.43
CA LEU A 352 -19.75 13.08 -10.62
C LEU A 352 -20.72 11.96 -10.21
N VAL A 353 -21.87 12.38 -9.67
CA VAL A 353 -22.84 11.47 -9.04
C VAL A 353 -23.47 10.53 -10.06
N ASP A 354 -23.92 11.06 -11.19
CA ASP A 354 -24.62 10.28 -12.20
C ASP A 354 -23.67 9.27 -12.85
N GLU A 355 -22.48 9.71 -13.26
CA GLU A 355 -21.46 8.82 -13.84
C GLU A 355 -20.98 7.74 -12.87
N GLY A 356 -20.89 8.06 -11.57
CA GLY A 356 -20.52 7.09 -10.54
C GLY A 356 -21.59 6.07 -10.24
N LEU A 357 -22.87 6.46 -10.25
CA LEU A 357 -23.98 5.53 -10.09
C LEU A 357 -24.16 4.66 -11.33
N ASP A 358 -24.07 5.23 -12.54
CA ASP A 358 -24.17 4.48 -13.79
C ASP A 358 -23.07 3.42 -13.90
N MET A 359 -21.83 3.79 -13.58
CA MET A 359 -20.71 2.85 -13.52
C MET A 359 -20.98 1.75 -12.49
N PHE A 360 -21.37 2.11 -11.27
CA PHE A 360 -21.60 1.15 -10.20
C PHE A 360 -22.71 0.15 -10.55
N ASP A 361 -23.84 0.63 -11.08
CA ASP A 361 -24.96 -0.20 -11.50
C ASP A 361 -24.59 -1.15 -12.64
N HIS A 362 -23.74 -0.72 -13.58
CA HIS A 362 -23.21 -1.58 -14.64
C HIS A 362 -22.31 -2.69 -14.07
N ILE A 363 -21.40 -2.36 -13.14
CA ILE A 363 -20.51 -3.35 -12.51
C ILE A 363 -21.30 -4.36 -11.66
N VAL A 364 -22.30 -3.89 -10.91
CA VAL A 364 -23.18 -4.78 -10.13
C VAL A 364 -23.90 -5.78 -11.03
N LYS A 365 -24.30 -5.38 -12.25
CA LYS A 365 -24.98 -6.26 -13.21
C LYS A 365 -24.04 -7.25 -13.90
N GLU A 366 -22.86 -6.82 -14.31
CA GLU A 366 -21.98 -7.62 -15.20
C GLU A 366 -20.79 -8.27 -14.49
N GLN A 367 -20.28 -7.67 -13.41
CA GLN A 367 -19.00 -8.02 -12.78
C GLN A 367 -19.03 -7.89 -11.25
N SER A 368 -20.11 -8.36 -10.62
CA SER A 368 -20.33 -8.24 -9.17
C SER A 368 -19.22 -8.85 -8.31
N THR A 369 -18.47 -9.82 -8.84
CA THR A 369 -17.32 -10.46 -8.16
C THR A 369 -16.13 -9.53 -7.94
N LEU A 370 -16.06 -8.39 -8.65
CA LEU A 370 -15.00 -7.39 -8.46
C LEU A 370 -15.29 -6.42 -7.31
N LEU A 371 -16.53 -6.37 -6.83
CA LEU A 371 -16.95 -5.43 -5.80
C LEU A 371 -16.66 -5.97 -4.40
N ASN A 372 -15.99 -5.15 -3.61
CA ASN A 372 -15.76 -5.39 -2.19
C ASN A 372 -16.41 -4.27 -1.36
N THR A 373 -16.28 -4.36 -0.04
CA THR A 373 -16.87 -3.39 0.89
C THR A 373 -16.38 -1.94 0.67
N GLU A 374 -15.16 -1.74 0.19
CA GLU A 374 -14.58 -0.41 -0.05
C GLU A 374 -15.27 0.31 -1.23
N HIS A 375 -15.67 -0.42 -2.27
CA HIS A 375 -16.40 0.12 -3.43
C HIS A 375 -17.75 0.71 -2.99
N TYR A 376 -18.50 -0.03 -2.19
CA TYR A 376 -19.75 0.46 -1.59
C TYR A 376 -19.47 1.70 -0.73
N GLY A 377 -18.36 1.73 0.01
CA GLY A 377 -17.95 2.90 0.76
C GLY A 377 -17.71 4.15 -0.09
N CYS A 378 -17.11 4.02 -1.27
CA CYS A 378 -16.96 5.14 -2.21
C CYS A 378 -18.32 5.64 -2.74
N VAL A 379 -19.24 4.75 -3.08
CA VAL A 379 -20.58 5.14 -3.55
C VAL A 379 -21.41 5.77 -2.43
N ILE A 380 -21.26 5.29 -1.20
CA ILE A 380 -21.92 5.88 -0.02
C ILE A 380 -21.33 7.27 0.28
N ASP A 381 -20.02 7.46 0.14
CA ASP A 381 -19.39 8.79 0.22
C ASP A 381 -19.92 9.72 -0.89
N LEU A 382 -20.05 9.24 -2.13
CA LEU A 382 -20.60 9.98 -3.27
C LEU A 382 -22.06 10.43 -3.02
N LEU A 383 -22.92 9.50 -2.59
CA LEU A 383 -24.31 9.77 -2.24
C LEU A 383 -24.41 10.69 -1.00
N GLY A 384 -23.53 10.49 -0.02
CA GLY A 384 -23.47 11.30 1.18
C GLY A 384 -23.15 12.76 0.87
N ARG A 385 -22.10 13.00 0.08
CA ARG A 385 -21.67 14.35 -0.32
C ARG A 385 -22.71 15.07 -1.16
N SER A 386 -23.39 14.36 -2.05
CA SER A 386 -24.49 14.92 -2.85
C SER A 386 -25.80 15.13 -2.08
N GLY A 387 -25.84 14.82 -0.78
CA GLY A 387 -27.01 15.02 0.08
C GLY A 387 -28.09 13.94 -0.06
N GLN A 388 -27.84 12.90 -0.86
CA GLN A 388 -28.76 11.78 -1.07
C GLN A 388 -28.67 10.74 0.07
N LEU A 389 -28.74 11.21 1.31
CA LEU A 389 -28.49 10.44 2.53
C LEU A 389 -29.40 9.22 2.68
N GLN A 390 -30.67 9.32 2.29
CA GLN A 390 -31.60 8.20 2.36
C GLN A 390 -31.24 7.11 1.34
N LYS A 391 -30.79 7.48 0.13
CA LYS A 391 -30.32 6.49 -0.85
C LYS A 391 -29.04 5.80 -0.36
N ALA A 392 -28.14 6.56 0.27
CA ALA A 392 -26.94 6.01 0.89
C ALA A 392 -27.29 4.99 1.99
N LEU A 393 -28.26 5.30 2.86
CA LEU A 393 -28.73 4.39 3.89
C LEU A 393 -29.38 3.12 3.30
N ASN A 394 -30.23 3.28 2.29
CA ASN A 394 -30.84 2.15 1.59
C ASN A 394 -29.79 1.25 0.91
N LEU A 395 -28.67 1.81 0.44
CA LEU A 395 -27.57 1.03 -0.14
C LEU A 395 -26.82 0.24 0.94
N ILE A 396 -26.63 0.82 2.13
CA ILE A 396 -26.06 0.14 3.30
C ILE A 396 -26.92 -1.05 3.74
N GLU A 397 -28.25 -0.95 3.62
CA GLU A 397 -29.15 -2.06 3.96
C GLU A 397 -29.13 -3.19 2.93
N LYS A 398 -28.84 -2.87 1.66
CA LYS A 398 -28.85 -3.83 0.54
C LYS A 398 -27.49 -4.47 0.25
N MET A 399 -26.40 -3.94 0.79
CA MET A 399 -25.06 -4.45 0.50
C MET A 399 -24.87 -5.86 1.08
N PRO A 400 -24.12 -6.75 0.39
CA PRO A 400 -23.95 -8.14 0.82
C PRO A 400 -22.92 -8.31 1.95
N PHE A 401 -22.35 -7.22 2.46
CA PHE A 401 -21.28 -7.22 3.47
C PHE A 401 -21.71 -6.47 4.72
N GLN A 402 -21.07 -6.75 5.85
CA GLN A 402 -21.24 -5.93 7.05
C GLN A 402 -20.62 -4.54 6.82
N PRO A 403 -21.35 -3.44 7.07
CA PRO A 403 -20.83 -2.09 6.83
C PRO A 403 -19.67 -1.79 7.77
N THR A 404 -18.55 -1.30 7.21
CA THR A 404 -17.37 -0.95 8.00
C THR A 404 -17.57 0.38 8.72
N ARG A 405 -16.70 0.62 9.71
CA ARG A 405 -16.68 1.87 10.49
C ARG A 405 -16.43 3.09 9.61
N ALA A 406 -15.64 2.94 8.55
CA ALA A 406 -15.38 3.97 7.56
C ALA A 406 -16.64 4.36 6.77
N ILE A 407 -17.49 3.38 6.40
CA ILE A 407 -18.76 3.62 5.71
C ILE A 407 -19.71 4.44 6.58
N TRP A 408 -19.92 4.01 7.83
CA TRP A 408 -20.75 4.74 8.77
C TRP A 408 -20.18 6.14 9.07
N GLY A 409 -18.87 6.25 9.26
CA GLY A 409 -18.19 7.52 9.51
C GLY A 409 -18.34 8.51 8.36
N SER A 410 -18.27 8.03 7.12
CA SER A 410 -18.50 8.84 5.91
C SER A 410 -19.94 9.39 5.89
N LEU A 411 -20.93 8.52 6.10
CA LEU A 411 -22.34 8.93 6.12
C LEU A 411 -22.65 9.89 7.28
N LEU A 412 -22.08 9.66 8.47
CA LEU A 412 -22.22 10.56 9.62
C LEU A 412 -21.63 11.95 9.32
N GLY A 413 -20.45 11.97 8.69
CA GLY A 413 -19.80 13.20 8.23
C GLY A 413 -20.67 13.97 7.22
N ALA A 414 -21.34 13.26 6.31
CA ALA A 414 -22.28 13.83 5.35
C ALA A 414 -23.56 14.38 6.03
N CYS A 415 -24.11 13.66 7.02
CA CYS A 415 -25.26 14.13 7.80
C CYS A 415 -24.98 15.45 8.52
N ARG A 416 -23.74 15.66 8.98
CA ARG A 416 -23.29 16.95 9.53
C ARG A 416 -23.31 18.08 8.50
N VAL A 417 -22.84 17.82 7.28
CA VAL A 417 -22.81 18.84 6.22
C VAL A 417 -24.23 19.24 5.79
N HIS A 418 -25.12 18.25 5.67
CA HIS A 418 -26.50 18.46 5.21
C HIS A 418 -27.51 18.66 6.35
N THR A 419 -27.04 18.83 7.60
CA THR A 419 -27.86 19.05 8.80
C THR A 419 -29.02 18.04 8.96
N ASN A 420 -28.80 16.78 8.60
CA ASN A 420 -29.81 15.73 8.71
C ASN A 420 -29.70 15.02 10.06
N VAL A 421 -30.52 15.47 11.02
CA VAL A 421 -30.51 14.95 12.40
C VAL A 421 -30.95 13.49 12.45
N HIS A 422 -32.00 13.11 11.71
CA HIS A 422 -32.59 11.77 11.80
C HIS A 422 -31.62 10.67 11.37
N VAL A 423 -31.05 10.78 10.15
CA VAL A 423 -30.06 9.80 9.68
C VAL A 423 -28.77 9.90 10.51
N GLY A 424 -28.37 11.12 10.88
CA GLY A 424 -27.19 11.36 11.71
C GLY A 424 -27.23 10.67 13.07
N GLU A 425 -28.37 10.74 13.78
CA GLU A 425 -28.54 10.10 15.09
C GLU A 425 -28.52 8.57 14.99
N PHE A 426 -29.20 7.99 13.99
CA PHE A 426 -29.18 6.55 13.73
C PHE A 426 -27.75 6.04 13.47
N VAL A 427 -27.03 6.69 12.55
CA VAL A 427 -25.67 6.30 12.17
C VAL A 427 -24.70 6.50 13.35
N ALA A 428 -24.84 7.60 14.08
CA ALA A 428 -24.01 7.86 15.26
C ALA A 428 -24.20 6.78 16.31
N GLN A 429 -25.44 6.36 16.60
CA GLN A 429 -25.69 5.30 17.58
C GLN A 429 -24.97 4.00 17.19
N LYS A 430 -25.04 3.59 15.92
CA LYS A 430 -24.30 2.42 15.41
C LYS A 430 -22.79 2.56 15.62
N LEU A 431 -22.22 3.72 15.31
CA LEU A 431 -20.80 3.99 15.51
C LEU A 431 -20.39 4.00 16.98
N LEU A 432 -21.23 4.52 17.88
CA LEU A 432 -20.96 4.55 19.31
C LEU A 432 -21.05 3.17 19.97
N ASP A 433 -21.81 2.24 19.38
CA ASP A 433 -21.87 0.84 19.79
C ASP A 433 -20.63 0.07 19.31
N ILE A 434 -20.11 0.36 18.11
CA ILE A 434 -18.93 -0.31 17.52
C ILE A 434 -17.61 0.27 18.08
N GLU A 435 -17.52 1.59 18.23
CA GLU A 435 -16.31 2.30 18.68
C GLU A 435 -16.63 3.29 19.81
N PRO A 436 -16.91 2.79 21.03
CA PRO A 436 -17.31 3.63 22.16
C PRO A 436 -16.22 4.61 22.62
N GLU A 437 -14.96 4.37 22.26
CA GLU A 437 -13.79 5.18 22.62
C GLU A 437 -13.49 6.29 21.60
N ASN A 438 -14.13 6.27 20.41
CA ASN A 438 -13.79 7.17 19.32
C ASN A 438 -14.43 8.56 19.51
N ALA A 439 -13.62 9.52 19.96
CA ALA A 439 -14.03 10.92 20.17
C ALA A 439 -14.66 11.60 18.96
N GLY A 440 -14.21 11.24 17.75
CA GLY A 440 -14.70 11.84 16.52
C GLY A 440 -16.20 11.65 16.32
N ASN A 441 -16.72 10.48 16.65
CA ASN A 441 -18.14 10.14 16.48
C ASN A 441 -19.04 11.00 17.39
N TYR A 442 -18.64 11.15 18.65
CA TYR A 442 -19.33 12.04 19.59
C TYR A 442 -19.29 13.49 19.17
N VAL A 443 -18.13 13.97 18.69
CA VAL A 443 -17.96 15.35 18.24
C VAL A 443 -18.84 15.61 17.02
N ILE A 444 -18.89 14.70 16.05
CA ILE A 444 -19.74 14.89 14.86
C ILE A 444 -21.22 14.88 15.23
N LEU A 445 -21.68 13.97 16.10
CA LEU A 445 -23.06 13.96 16.58
C LEU A 445 -23.42 15.25 17.35
N SER A 446 -22.55 15.69 18.26
CA SER A 446 -22.71 16.97 18.96
C SER A 446 -22.77 18.14 17.98
N ASN A 447 -22.00 18.08 16.88
CA ASN A 447 -21.98 19.12 15.86
C ASN A 447 -23.27 19.12 15.03
N ILE A 448 -23.84 17.95 14.73
CA ILE A 448 -25.15 17.83 14.06
C ILE A 448 -26.25 18.48 14.92
N TYR A 449 -26.30 18.17 16.22
CA TYR A 449 -27.27 18.80 17.12
C TYR A 449 -27.05 20.31 17.26
N ALA A 450 -25.79 20.77 17.34
CA ALA A 450 -25.48 22.19 17.41
C ALA A 450 -25.94 22.94 16.15
N ALA A 451 -25.70 22.37 14.96
CA ALA A 451 -26.18 22.94 13.70
C ALA A 451 -27.72 23.02 13.62
N ALA A 452 -28.43 22.10 14.26
CA ALA A 452 -29.88 22.09 14.38
C ALA A 452 -30.43 22.94 15.55
N GLY A 453 -29.58 23.61 16.33
CA GLY A 453 -30.00 24.39 17.51
C GLY A 453 -30.43 23.55 18.73
N MET A 454 -30.15 22.25 18.73
CA MET A 454 -30.56 21.30 19.76
C MET A 454 -29.57 21.26 20.94
N TRP A 455 -29.41 22.38 21.66
CA TRP A 455 -28.39 22.54 22.71
C TRP A 455 -28.51 21.58 23.90
N LYS A 456 -29.73 21.12 24.21
CA LYS A 456 -29.94 20.09 25.26
C LYS A 456 -29.25 18.78 24.91
N ASP A 457 -29.31 18.38 23.64
CA ASP A 457 -28.69 17.16 23.14
C ASP A 457 -27.18 17.32 22.98
N VAL A 458 -26.70 18.51 22.61
CA VAL A 458 -25.27 18.87 22.68
C VAL A 458 -24.72 18.64 24.09
N PHE A 459 -25.41 19.14 25.11
CA PHE A 459 -25.01 18.95 26.50
C PHE A 459 -25.03 17.46 26.91
N ARG A 460 -26.05 16.72 26.47
CA ARG A 460 -26.17 15.27 26.70
C ARG A 460 -24.98 14.50 26.12
N VAL A 461 -24.61 14.77 24.87
CA VAL A 461 -23.48 14.11 24.20
C VAL A 461 -22.15 14.47 24.87
N ARG A 462 -21.94 15.74 25.22
CA ARG A 462 -20.72 16.18 25.92
C ARG A 462 -20.59 15.54 27.31
N LYS A 463 -21.70 15.40 28.04
CA LYS A 463 -21.73 14.68 29.32
C LYS A 463 -21.39 13.19 29.14
N LEU A 464 -21.84 12.59 28.05
CA LEU A 464 -21.52 11.20 27.72
C LEU A 464 -20.03 11.02 27.40
N MET A 465 -19.41 11.95 26.65
CA MET A 465 -17.96 11.95 26.40
C MET A 465 -17.15 11.99 27.71
N LEU A 466 -17.55 12.86 28.65
CA LEU A 466 -16.90 12.96 29.97
C LEU A 466 -17.03 11.66 30.76
N LYS A 467 -18.24 11.05 30.76
CA LYS A 467 -18.49 9.78 31.46
C LYS A 467 -17.63 8.63 30.91
N LYS A 468 -17.38 8.62 29.60
CA LYS A 468 -16.55 7.60 28.93
C LYS A 468 -15.06 7.97 28.85
N THR A 469 -14.62 9.05 29.48
CA THR A 469 -13.21 9.51 29.45
C THR A 469 -12.63 9.69 28.04
N VAL A 470 -13.48 10.05 27.07
CA VAL A 470 -13.09 10.19 25.67
C VAL A 470 -12.50 11.57 25.42
N ILE A 471 -11.25 11.62 24.95
CA ILE A 471 -10.50 12.88 24.72
C ILE A 471 -10.55 13.24 23.23
N LYS A 472 -10.94 14.48 22.93
CA LYS A 472 -10.93 15.02 21.57
C LYS A 472 -9.50 15.37 21.15
N GLU A 473 -9.09 14.90 19.97
CA GLU A 473 -7.88 15.39 19.31
C GLU A 473 -8.04 16.84 18.84
N PRO A 474 -7.10 17.75 19.16
CA PRO A 474 -7.13 19.10 18.65
C PRO A 474 -6.82 19.14 17.14
N GLY A 475 -7.49 20.04 16.43
CA GLY A 475 -7.13 20.35 15.05
C GLY A 475 -5.81 21.12 15.02
N ARG A 476 -4.84 20.63 14.25
CA ARG A 476 -3.56 21.29 14.04
C ARG A 476 -3.23 21.38 12.56
N SER A 477 -2.67 22.51 12.15
CA SER A 477 -2.09 22.68 10.82
C SER A 477 -0.59 22.81 10.95
N TRP A 478 0.17 22.36 9.97
CA TRP A 478 1.62 22.53 9.98
C TRP A 478 2.16 22.77 8.58
N MET A 479 3.35 23.37 8.52
CA MET A 479 4.12 23.52 7.30
C MET A 479 5.60 23.32 7.58
N ILE A 480 6.34 22.96 6.54
CA ILE A 480 7.78 22.76 6.61
C ILE A 480 8.43 23.92 5.88
N LEU A 481 9.24 24.70 6.61
CA LEU A 481 10.02 25.82 6.06
C LEU A 481 11.46 25.67 6.55
N ASP A 482 12.43 25.72 5.65
CA ASP A 482 13.86 25.59 5.97
C ASP A 482 14.18 24.37 6.86
N LYS A 483 13.52 23.23 6.61
CA LYS A 483 13.62 21.97 7.37
C LYS A 483 13.09 22.05 8.82
N VAL A 484 12.40 23.13 9.18
CA VAL A 484 11.74 23.30 10.48
C VAL A 484 10.22 23.08 10.30
N ILE A 485 9.63 22.28 11.19
CA ILE A 485 8.18 22.08 11.24
C ILE A 485 7.56 23.20 12.07
N HIS A 486 6.79 24.07 11.42
CA HIS A 486 5.98 25.08 12.08
C HIS A 486 4.56 24.52 12.27
N THR A 487 4.14 24.36 13.52
CA THR A 487 2.81 23.84 13.87
C THR A 487 1.93 24.96 14.41
N PHE A 488 0.65 24.90 14.08
CA PHE A 488 -0.38 25.88 14.42
C PHE A 488 -1.60 25.20 15.03
N HIS A 489 -2.12 25.77 16.12
CA HIS A 489 -3.34 25.32 16.80
C HIS A 489 -4.33 26.48 16.97
N SER A 490 -5.62 26.17 17.07
CA SER A 490 -6.66 27.20 17.24
C SER A 490 -6.59 27.99 18.55
N CYS A 491 -5.87 27.46 19.55
CA CYS A 491 -5.72 28.07 20.88
C CYS A 491 -4.26 28.40 21.21
N GLU A 492 -3.39 28.48 20.20
CA GLU A 492 -1.95 28.40 20.42
C GLU A 492 -1.37 29.57 21.23
N ARG A 493 -0.58 29.23 22.26
CA ARG A 493 0.15 30.19 23.11
C ARG A 493 1.65 30.24 22.82
N PHE A 494 2.18 29.36 21.95
CA PHE A 494 3.60 29.00 21.95
C PHE A 494 4.35 29.17 20.62
N HIS A 495 3.72 29.65 19.53
CA HIS A 495 4.47 29.93 18.30
C HIS A 495 5.37 31.17 18.48
N PRO A 496 6.68 31.13 18.17
CA PRO A 496 7.61 32.23 18.42
C PRO A 496 7.21 33.58 17.78
N ARG A 497 6.54 33.53 16.63
CA ARG A 497 6.08 34.71 15.88
C ARG A 497 4.57 34.97 15.97
N LYS A 498 3.93 34.54 17.05
CA LYS A 498 2.47 34.63 17.21
C LYS A 498 1.92 36.06 17.05
N GLU A 499 2.59 37.05 17.62
CA GLU A 499 2.15 38.45 17.57
C GLU A 499 2.16 38.97 16.13
N ASP A 500 3.25 38.72 15.39
CA ASP A 500 3.35 39.05 13.97
C ASP A 500 2.23 38.40 13.14
N ILE A 501 1.98 37.10 13.36
CA ILE A 501 0.93 36.35 12.64
C ILE A 501 -0.44 36.94 12.94
N ASN A 502 -0.73 37.26 14.21
CA ASN A 502 -2.00 37.84 14.63
C ASN A 502 -2.20 39.28 14.10
N ALA A 503 -1.13 40.04 13.92
CA ALA A 503 -1.21 41.34 13.26
C ALA A 503 -1.47 41.17 11.76
N LYS A 504 -0.72 40.27 11.10
CA LYS A 504 -0.82 40.06 9.65
C LYS A 504 -2.17 39.45 9.24
N ILE A 505 -2.71 38.51 10.01
CA ILE A 505 -4.00 37.89 9.68
C ILE A 505 -5.13 38.92 9.68
N LYS A 506 -5.08 39.93 10.57
CA LYS A 506 -6.06 41.03 10.59
C LYS A 506 -5.95 41.90 9.34
N GLU A 507 -4.74 42.22 8.90
CA GLU A 507 -4.50 42.95 7.65
C GLU A 507 -5.04 42.18 6.44
N ILE A 508 -4.67 40.90 6.33
CA ILE A 508 -5.17 40.00 5.28
C ILE A 508 -6.69 39.95 5.29
N TYR A 509 -7.28 39.85 6.48
CA TYR A 509 -8.72 39.72 6.64
C TYR A 509 -9.48 40.95 6.12
N VAL A 510 -8.96 42.16 6.38
CA VAL A 510 -9.52 43.39 5.81
C VAL A 510 -9.41 43.38 4.28
N ALA A 511 -8.25 43.00 3.74
CA ALA A 511 -8.02 42.97 2.30
C ALA A 511 -8.95 41.98 1.56
N ILE A 512 -9.14 40.77 2.11
CA ILE A 512 -10.04 39.78 1.50
C ILE A 512 -11.51 40.16 1.66
N LYS A 513 -11.92 40.79 2.78
CA LYS A 513 -13.29 41.30 2.94
C LYS A 513 -13.59 42.37 1.90
N ALA A 514 -12.65 43.28 1.63
CA ALA A 514 -12.77 44.25 0.55
C ALA A 514 -12.88 43.60 -0.84
N ALA A 515 -12.30 42.41 -1.03
CA ALA A 515 -12.43 41.62 -2.24
C ALA A 515 -13.72 40.77 -2.34
N GLY A 516 -14.60 40.82 -1.31
CA GLY A 516 -15.89 40.12 -1.29
C GLY A 516 -15.94 38.85 -0.43
N PHE A 517 -14.94 38.59 0.42
CA PHE A 517 -14.96 37.46 1.35
C PHE A 517 -16.03 37.67 2.44
N VAL A 518 -16.91 36.69 2.61
CA VAL A 518 -17.89 36.64 3.71
C VAL A 518 -17.56 35.45 4.61
N PRO A 519 -17.33 35.65 5.93
CA PRO A 519 -17.06 34.56 6.84
C PRO A 519 -18.27 33.63 6.98
N ASP A 520 -18.03 32.33 6.95
CA ASP A 520 -19.08 31.33 7.14
C ASP A 520 -19.22 30.98 8.63
N LEU A 521 -20.12 31.70 9.31
CA LEU A 521 -20.37 31.54 10.74
C LEU A 521 -20.94 30.17 11.12
N SER A 522 -21.49 29.41 10.17
CA SER A 522 -21.99 28.05 10.42
C SER A 522 -20.86 27.08 10.81
N CYS A 523 -19.61 27.42 10.47
CA CYS A 523 -18.43 26.65 10.87
C CYS A 523 -18.14 26.73 12.37
N VAL A 524 -18.72 27.69 13.10
CA VAL A 524 -18.56 27.84 14.56
C VAL A 524 -19.77 27.29 15.29
N LEU A 525 -19.59 26.10 15.86
CA LEU A 525 -20.65 25.36 16.57
C LEU A 525 -20.63 25.67 18.08
N HIS A 526 -20.52 26.95 18.41
CA HIS A 526 -20.58 27.48 19.77
C HIS A 526 -21.75 28.44 19.90
N ASP A 527 -22.44 28.38 21.04
CA ASP A 527 -23.55 29.26 21.40
C ASP A 527 -22.99 30.62 21.86
N VAL A 528 -22.54 31.41 20.89
CA VAL A 528 -21.96 32.75 21.08
C VAL A 528 -22.49 33.69 20.01
N ASP A 529 -22.38 34.99 20.25
CA ASP A 529 -22.77 36.00 19.26
C ASP A 529 -21.90 35.92 17.99
N ASP A 530 -22.41 36.51 16.90
CA ASP A 530 -21.77 36.42 15.59
C ASP A 530 -20.39 37.12 15.53
N GLU A 531 -20.15 38.15 16.35
CA GLU A 531 -18.83 38.78 16.44
C GLU A 531 -17.79 37.85 17.10
N GLN A 532 -18.22 37.08 18.10
CA GLN A 532 -17.39 36.06 18.73
C GLN A 532 -17.12 34.89 17.78
N LYS A 533 -18.13 34.45 17.00
CA LYS A 533 -17.94 33.44 15.96
C LYS A 533 -16.90 33.89 14.94
N GLU A 534 -17.01 35.11 14.44
CA GLU A 534 -16.04 35.64 13.48
C GLU A 534 -14.61 35.68 14.05
N ARG A 535 -14.45 36.10 15.32
CA ARG A 535 -13.17 36.07 16.03
C ARG A 535 -12.61 34.64 16.18
N MET A 536 -13.45 33.65 16.44
CA MET A 536 -13.04 32.24 16.51
C MET A 536 -12.56 31.72 15.15
N LEU A 537 -13.24 32.08 14.06
CA LEU A 537 -12.85 31.69 12.70
C LEU A 537 -11.48 32.23 12.31
N LEU A 538 -11.11 33.44 12.76
CA LEU A 538 -9.77 33.99 12.55
C LEU A 538 -8.69 33.16 13.23
N GLY A 539 -9.02 32.53 14.35
CA GLY A 539 -8.10 31.67 15.10
C GLY A 539 -7.88 30.29 14.48
N HIS A 540 -8.54 29.92 13.38
CA HIS A 540 -8.36 28.60 12.79
C HIS A 540 -6.90 28.36 12.35
N SER A 541 -6.37 27.19 12.72
CA SER A 541 -4.96 26.83 12.49
C SER A 541 -4.51 26.96 11.02
N GLU A 542 -5.42 26.71 10.08
CA GLU A 542 -5.21 26.78 8.65
C GLU A 542 -4.92 28.22 8.22
N LYS A 543 -5.71 29.18 8.73
CA LYS A 543 -5.51 30.61 8.42
C LYS A 543 -4.20 31.12 9.02
N LEU A 544 -3.86 30.68 10.23
CA LEU A 544 -2.60 31.02 10.88
C LEU A 544 -1.40 30.48 10.06
N ALA A 545 -1.48 29.23 9.60
CA ALA A 545 -0.45 28.62 8.77
C ALA A 545 -0.29 29.32 7.42
N ILE A 546 -1.40 29.61 6.72
CA ILE A 546 -1.37 30.37 5.44
C ILE A 546 -0.78 31.77 5.65
N THR A 547 -1.17 32.44 6.73
CA THR A 547 -0.66 33.77 7.09
C THR A 547 0.85 33.72 7.33
N PHE A 548 1.32 32.76 8.11
CA PHE A 548 2.75 32.58 8.35
C PHE A 548 3.51 32.26 7.05
N GLY A 549 2.93 31.43 6.17
CA GLY A 549 3.46 31.13 4.86
C GLY A 549 3.63 32.38 3.99
N LEU A 550 2.61 33.24 3.93
CA LEU A 550 2.69 34.52 3.20
C LEU A 550 3.81 35.43 3.71
N MET A 551 4.02 35.45 5.02
CA MET A 551 5.03 36.31 5.64
C MET A 551 6.46 35.80 5.46
N SER A 552 6.61 34.48 5.36
CA SER A 552 7.92 33.82 5.52
C SER A 552 8.44 33.20 4.22
N THR A 553 7.67 33.26 3.13
CA THR A 553 8.07 32.70 1.83
C THR A 553 8.04 33.74 0.71
N PRO A 554 9.00 33.69 -0.23
CA PRO A 554 9.00 34.51 -1.45
C PRO A 554 7.71 34.39 -2.26
N SER A 555 7.37 35.43 -3.03
CA SER A 555 6.10 35.52 -3.78
C SER A 555 5.90 34.44 -4.86
N ASP A 556 6.99 33.88 -5.38
CA ASP A 556 7.00 32.84 -6.41
C ASP A 556 6.85 31.42 -5.84
N LEU A 557 6.97 31.22 -4.53
CA LEU A 557 6.88 29.91 -3.90
C LEU A 557 5.43 29.56 -3.54
N THR A 558 4.99 28.33 -3.87
CA THR A 558 3.72 27.79 -3.40
C THR A 558 3.71 27.66 -1.87
N ILE A 559 2.65 28.14 -1.21
CA ILE A 559 2.46 27.92 0.22
C ILE A 559 1.86 26.54 0.43
N GLN A 560 2.55 25.65 1.15
CA GLN A 560 2.08 24.30 1.44
C GLN A 560 1.68 24.16 2.91
N VAL A 561 0.42 23.82 3.17
CA VAL A 561 -0.12 23.63 4.52
C VAL A 561 -0.77 22.27 4.63
N MET A 562 -0.42 21.52 5.67
CA MET A 562 -1.01 20.23 5.99
C MET A 562 -1.94 20.35 7.20
N LYS A 563 -3.01 19.56 7.22
CA LYS A 563 -4.03 19.54 8.26
C LYS A 563 -4.37 18.10 8.64
N ASN A 564 -4.48 17.85 9.95
CA ASN A 564 -4.82 16.51 10.48
C ASN A 564 -6.33 16.17 10.38
N LEU A 565 -7.17 17.15 10.11
CA LEU A 565 -8.63 17.06 9.98
C LEU A 565 -9.09 17.58 8.61
N ARG A 566 -10.37 17.39 8.28
CA ARG A 566 -10.96 18.02 7.08
C ARG A 566 -10.98 19.54 7.24
N ILE A 567 -10.57 20.24 6.19
CA ILE A 567 -10.57 21.71 6.15
C ILE A 567 -12.02 22.20 6.09
N CYS A 568 -12.39 23.19 6.92
CA CYS A 568 -13.74 23.75 6.93
C CYS A 568 -13.99 24.69 5.73
N VAL A 569 -15.27 24.92 5.42
CA VAL A 569 -15.71 25.77 4.30
C VAL A 569 -15.11 27.17 4.37
N ASP A 570 -15.16 27.78 5.56
CA ASP A 570 -14.58 29.10 5.81
C ASP A 570 -13.06 29.17 5.55
N CYS A 571 -12.28 28.17 6.01
CA CYS A 571 -10.83 28.15 5.80
C CYS A 571 -10.43 27.92 4.33
N HIS A 572 -11.19 27.09 3.62
CA HIS A 572 -10.98 26.89 2.19
C HIS A 572 -11.29 28.17 1.40
N ASN A 573 -12.43 28.82 1.68
CA ASN A 573 -12.79 30.09 1.06
C ASN A 573 -11.77 31.18 1.41
N PHE A 574 -11.31 31.25 2.65
CA PHE A 574 -10.24 32.16 3.05
C PHE A 574 -8.99 31.96 2.16
N ALA A 575 -8.55 30.72 1.96
CA ALA A 575 -7.40 30.43 1.11
C ALA A 575 -7.62 30.84 -0.36
N LYS A 576 -8.82 30.65 -0.92
CA LYS A 576 -9.19 31.14 -2.26
C LYS A 576 -9.04 32.66 -2.37
N PHE A 577 -9.63 33.40 -1.45
CA PHE A 577 -9.54 34.85 -1.48
C PHE A 577 -8.11 35.35 -1.24
N VAL A 578 -7.36 34.71 -0.36
CA VAL A 578 -5.93 35.02 -0.18
C VAL A 578 -5.15 34.80 -1.47
N SER A 579 -5.35 33.66 -2.13
CA SER A 579 -4.72 33.35 -3.42
C SER A 579 -5.03 34.42 -4.47
N LYS A 580 -6.30 34.84 -4.56
CA LYS A 580 -6.77 35.88 -5.48
C LYS A 580 -6.18 37.27 -5.18
N VAL A 581 -6.18 37.69 -3.93
CA VAL A 581 -5.75 39.04 -3.52
C VAL A 581 -4.23 39.20 -3.57
N TYR A 582 -3.49 38.17 -3.16
CA TYR A 582 -2.03 38.22 -3.07
C TYR A 582 -1.31 37.57 -4.25
N GLY A 583 -2.04 36.99 -5.21
CA GLY A 583 -1.46 36.32 -6.38
C GLY A 583 -0.59 35.12 -6.01
N ARG A 584 -0.95 34.39 -4.95
CA ARG A 584 -0.15 33.27 -4.42
C ARG A 584 -0.83 31.94 -4.69
N GLU A 585 -0.06 30.96 -5.16
CA GLU A 585 -0.50 29.56 -5.20
C GLU A 585 -0.46 28.97 -3.78
N ILE A 586 -1.58 28.35 -3.37
CA ILE A 586 -1.72 27.73 -2.05
C ILE A 586 -2.10 26.27 -2.24
N SER A 587 -1.32 25.36 -1.67
CA SER A 587 -1.63 23.93 -1.61
C SER A 587 -2.02 23.59 -0.18
N LEU A 588 -3.29 23.29 0.05
CA LEU A 588 -3.77 22.75 1.31
C LEU A 588 -3.94 21.25 1.20
N ARG A 589 -3.48 20.50 2.19
CA ARG A 589 -3.67 19.06 2.27
C ARG A 589 -4.39 18.69 3.56
N ASP A 590 -5.58 18.11 3.45
CA ASP A 590 -6.25 17.47 4.59
C ASP A 590 -5.75 16.01 4.76
N LYS A 591 -6.45 15.16 5.52
CA LYS A 591 -6.02 13.76 5.72
C LYS A 591 -5.67 13.04 4.42
N ASN A 592 -6.46 13.22 3.36
CA ASN A 592 -6.35 12.41 2.15
C ASN A 592 -6.41 13.22 0.84
N ARG A 593 -6.73 14.51 0.88
CA ARG A 593 -6.97 15.32 -0.31
C ARG A 593 -6.13 16.58 -0.38
N PHE A 594 -5.81 16.94 -1.61
CA PHE A 594 -5.12 18.17 -1.97
C PHE A 594 -6.11 19.16 -2.56
N HIS A 595 -5.97 20.40 -2.12
CA HIS A 595 -6.66 21.58 -2.60
C HIS A 595 -5.58 22.50 -3.15
N LEU A 596 -5.38 22.46 -4.46
CA LEU A 596 -4.49 23.41 -5.12
C LEU A 596 -5.32 24.63 -5.52
N ILE A 597 -4.96 25.76 -4.94
CA ILE A 597 -5.69 27.01 -5.06
C ILE A 597 -4.83 28.02 -5.79
N THR A 598 -5.32 28.46 -6.94
CA THR A 598 -4.64 29.39 -7.85
C THR A 598 -5.63 30.43 -8.32
N GLU A 599 -5.29 31.71 -8.19
CA GLU A 599 -6.13 32.86 -8.59
C GLU A 599 -7.56 32.82 -8.01
N GLY A 600 -7.72 32.19 -6.84
CA GLY A 600 -9.00 32.03 -6.16
C GLY A 600 -9.91 30.93 -6.69
N ALA A 601 -9.44 30.10 -7.61
CA ALA A 601 -10.08 28.82 -7.97
C ALA A 601 -9.36 27.66 -7.26
N CYS A 602 -10.10 26.62 -6.88
CA CYS A 602 -9.54 25.40 -6.31
C CYS A 602 -9.78 24.22 -7.24
N THR A 603 -8.82 23.29 -7.33
CA THR A 603 -8.96 22.06 -8.14
C THR A 603 -10.12 21.17 -7.73
N CYS A 604 -10.66 21.31 -6.52
CA CYS A 604 -11.84 20.55 -6.08
C CYS A 604 -13.18 21.08 -6.63
N GLY A 605 -13.20 22.21 -7.35
CA GLY A 605 -14.45 22.77 -7.90
C GLY A 605 -15.47 23.18 -6.83
N ASP A 606 -15.01 23.49 -5.63
CA ASP A 606 -15.82 23.72 -4.43
C ASP A 606 -16.65 22.53 -3.93
N TYR A 607 -16.29 21.32 -4.38
CA TYR A 607 -16.88 20.06 -3.93
C TYR A 607 -15.89 19.28 -3.07
N TRP A 608 -15.91 19.45 -1.74
CA TRP A 608 -14.98 18.70 -0.88
C TRP A 608 -15.46 18.33 0.51
#